data_AF-A0A1R3KAB3-F1
#
_entry.id   AF-A0A1R3KAB3-F1
#
_cell.length_a   1.000
_cell.length_b   1.000
_cell.length_c   1.000
_cell.angle_alpha   90.00
_cell.angle_beta   90.00
_cell.angle_gamma   90.00
#
_symmetry.space_group_name_H-M   'P 1'
#
loop_
_entity.id
_entity.type
_entity.pdbx_description
1 polymer ?
#
loop_
_entity_poly.entity_id
_entity_poly.type
_entity_poly.pdbx_seq_one_letter_code
_entity_poly.pdbx_strand_id
1 'polypeptide(L)'
;MKMPHTSGTISFARRARMEFDDTGKLPSRSKIYVKYHRHKDGKPVSDEAEENLNKIQAILDNQTTNGEFPEERVTPKMFERSNLQALKENEQMKEKNKKLEDKVDTLTTENEKLKDQFDGLMGEVAELRQMLLRNNRSQNNVMDSDETQP
;
A
#
# COMPACT_ATOMS: atom_id res chain seq x y z
N MET A 1 37.14 20.20 39.12
CA MET A 1 35.71 20.00 39.47
C MET A 1 35.39 18.51 39.39
N LYS A 2 34.83 17.91 40.45
CA LYS A 2 34.32 16.53 40.42
C LYS A 2 32.94 16.55 39.77
N MET A 3 32.77 15.88 38.63
CA MET A 3 31.48 15.81 37.94
C MET A 3 30.49 14.96 38.77
N PRO A 4 29.25 15.43 39.00
CA PRO A 4 28.23 14.63 39.67
C PRO A 4 27.92 13.39 38.82
N HIS A 5 28.08 12.21 39.43
CA HIS A 5 27.64 10.94 38.86
C HIS A 5 26.12 10.93 38.79
N THR A 6 25.58 11.13 37.59
CA THR A 6 24.19 10.81 37.32
C THR A 6 24.13 9.32 37.00
N SER A 7 23.53 8.54 37.89
CA SER A 7 23.21 7.13 37.70
C SER A 7 22.05 6.97 36.70
N GLY A 8 22.31 7.35 35.45
CA GLY A 8 21.37 7.26 34.33
C GLY A 8 22.14 7.42 33.03
N THR A 9 21.71 6.71 31.99
CA THR A 9 22.27 6.82 30.64
C THR A 9 22.33 8.30 30.24
N ILE A 10 23.54 8.81 29.98
CA ILE A 10 23.75 10.21 29.60
C ILE A 10 22.94 10.50 28.34
N SER A 11 22.01 11.46 28.41
CA SER A 11 21.16 11.85 27.29
C SER A 11 21.96 12.43 26.13
N PHE A 12 21.39 12.36 24.93
CA PHE A 12 22.00 12.92 23.72
C PHE A 12 22.34 14.41 23.87
N ALA A 13 21.43 15.21 24.42
CA ALA A 13 21.63 16.65 24.63
C ALA A 13 22.86 16.93 25.51
N ARG A 14 23.06 16.10 26.54
CA ARG A 14 24.23 16.23 27.41
C ARG A 14 25.53 15.83 26.71
N ARG A 15 25.51 14.75 25.90
CA ARG A 15 26.66 14.39 25.05
C ARG A 15 26.99 15.51 24.06
N ALA A 16 25.99 16.11 23.42
CA ALA A 16 26.18 17.22 22.49
C ALA A 16 26.80 18.46 23.16
N ARG A 17 26.37 18.77 24.39
CA ARG A 17 26.96 19.88 25.15
C ARG A 17 28.40 19.60 25.56
N MET A 18 28.72 18.38 26.02
CA MET A 18 30.10 17.98 26.32
C MET A 18 31.02 18.13 25.09
N GLU A 19 30.58 17.67 23.92
CA GLU A 19 31.38 17.88 22.69
C GLU A 19 31.50 19.36 22.29
N PHE A 20 30.47 20.16 22.52
CA PHE A 20 30.51 21.60 22.24
C PHE A 20 31.47 22.32 23.17
N ASP A 21 31.48 21.98 24.46
CA ASP A 21 32.39 22.56 25.45
C ASP A 21 33.85 22.21 25.12
N ASP A 22 34.11 21.00 24.59
CA ASP A 22 35.45 20.55 24.18
C ASP A 22 35.91 21.14 22.84
N THR A 23 35.02 21.26 21.85
CA THR A 23 35.40 21.58 20.45
C THR A 23 34.93 22.95 19.96
N GLY A 24 34.11 23.66 20.74
CA GLY A 24 33.42 24.88 20.34
C GLY A 24 32.38 24.71 19.23
N LYS A 25 32.11 23.47 18.77
CA LYS A 25 31.21 23.18 17.65
C LYS A 25 30.17 22.14 18.07
N LEU A 26 28.92 22.37 17.67
CA LEU A 26 27.85 21.44 17.98
C LEU A 26 28.00 20.19 17.08
N PRO A 27 28.15 18.99 17.64
CA PRO A 27 28.29 17.78 16.84
C PRO A 27 26.95 17.37 16.19
N SER A 28 27.02 16.72 15.03
CA SER A 28 25.86 16.07 14.45
C SER A 28 25.43 14.84 15.27
N ARG A 29 24.17 14.43 15.10
CA ARG A 29 23.64 13.24 15.77
C ARG A 29 24.41 11.97 15.42
N SER A 30 24.80 11.82 14.16
CA SER A 30 25.65 10.73 13.67
C SER A 30 27.03 10.74 14.32
N LYS A 31 27.66 11.91 14.47
CA LYS A 31 28.98 12.03 15.13
C LYS A 31 28.93 11.61 16.59
N ILE A 32 27.89 12.00 17.32
CA ILE A 32 27.66 11.53 18.70
C ILE A 32 27.40 10.02 18.71
N TYR A 33 26.61 9.50 17.77
CA TYR A 33 26.35 8.06 17.72
C TYR A 33 27.65 7.28 17.54
N VAL A 34 28.48 7.67 16.57
CA VAL A 34 29.78 7.03 16.26
C VAL A 34 30.73 7.06 17.46
N LYS A 35 30.82 8.18 18.18
CA LYS A 35 31.74 8.33 19.32
C LYS A 35 31.36 7.47 20.52
N TYR A 36 30.06 7.33 20.80
CA TYR A 36 29.58 6.71 22.04
C TYR A 36 29.04 5.28 21.89
N HIS A 37 28.89 4.77 20.66
CA HIS A 37 28.54 3.37 20.39
C HIS A 37 29.77 2.53 20.00
N ARG A 38 30.94 3.00 20.40
CA ARG A 38 32.21 2.27 20.35
C ARG A 38 32.82 2.19 21.74
N HIS A 39 33.46 1.07 22.05
CA HIS A 39 34.34 0.95 23.21
C HIS A 39 35.61 1.80 23.01
N LYS A 40 36.41 1.95 24.08
CA LYS A 40 37.70 2.66 24.01
C LYS A 40 38.66 2.05 22.97
N ASP A 41 38.54 0.75 22.73
CA ASP A 41 39.33 0.00 21.75
C ASP A 41 38.80 0.15 20.30
N GLY A 42 37.78 0.99 20.09
CA GLY A 42 37.19 1.26 18.77
C GLY A 42 36.16 0.24 18.29
N LYS A 43 36.02 -0.92 18.96
CA LYS A 43 35.02 -1.93 18.63
C LYS A 43 33.59 -1.46 18.93
N PRO A 44 32.57 -1.85 18.14
CA PRO A 44 31.17 -1.60 18.45
C PRO A 44 30.78 -2.16 19.82
N VAL A 45 29.83 -1.51 20.49
CA VAL A 45 29.34 -1.95 21.80
C VAL A 45 28.38 -3.15 21.74
N SER A 46 27.82 -3.43 20.56
CA SER A 46 26.92 -4.55 20.26
C SER A 46 26.83 -4.77 18.75
N ASP A 47 26.27 -5.90 18.33
CA ASP A 47 26.00 -6.23 16.91
C ASP A 47 25.04 -5.20 16.27
N GLU A 48 24.02 -4.75 17.01
CA GLU A 48 23.10 -3.69 16.56
C GLU A 48 23.85 -2.35 16.39
N ALA A 49 24.78 -2.04 17.28
CA ALA A 49 25.61 -0.85 17.13
C ALA A 49 26.52 -0.98 15.91
N GLU A 50 27.06 -2.17 15.62
CA GLU A 50 27.86 -2.42 14.42
C GLU A 50 27.07 -2.16 13.14
N GLU A 51 25.86 -2.71 13.03
CA GLU A 51 25.01 -2.50 11.86
C GLU A 51 24.67 -1.01 11.65
N ASN A 52 24.31 -0.31 12.73
CA ASN A 52 23.99 1.11 12.67
C ASN A 52 25.22 1.98 12.37
N LEU A 53 26.40 1.63 12.89
CA LEU A 53 27.66 2.29 12.54
C LEU A 53 27.98 2.13 11.06
N ASN A 54 27.78 0.93 10.50
CA ASN A 54 28.00 0.66 9.07
C ASN A 54 27.04 1.47 8.20
N LYS A 55 25.77 1.55 8.56
CA LYS A 55 24.77 2.40 7.87
C LYS A 55 25.17 3.88 7.91
N ILE A 56 25.58 4.38 9.08
CA ILE A 56 26.02 5.77 9.23
C ILE A 56 27.27 6.04 8.40
N GLN A 57 28.23 5.11 8.39
CA GLN A 57 29.45 5.26 7.61
C GLN A 57 29.15 5.29 6.11
N ALA A 58 28.28 4.40 5.60
CA ALA A 58 27.86 4.41 4.20
C ALA A 58 27.21 5.74 3.79
N ILE A 59 26.39 6.34 4.67
CA ILE A 59 25.79 7.67 4.42
C ILE A 59 26.87 8.75 4.39
N LEU A 60 27.84 8.72 5.32
CA LEU A 60 28.93 9.70 5.38
C LEU A 60 29.88 9.58 4.18
N ASP A 61 30.20 8.36 3.75
CA ASP A 61 31.08 8.13 2.61
C ASP A 61 30.45 8.66 1.31
N ASN A 62 29.14 8.44 1.14
CA ASN A 62 28.35 9.02 0.05
C ASN A 62 28.25 10.56 0.10
N GLN A 63 28.42 11.16 1.29
CA GLN A 63 28.51 12.61 1.46
C GLN A 63 29.92 13.13 1.12
N THR A 64 30.99 12.38 1.40
CA THR A 64 32.37 12.83 1.11
C THR A 64 32.76 12.77 -0.37
N THR A 65 32.05 12.00 -1.21
CA THR A 65 32.23 12.04 -2.68
C THR A 65 31.57 13.27 -3.33
N ASN A 66 30.79 14.05 -2.59
CA ASN A 66 30.21 15.31 -3.02
C ASN A 66 30.46 16.34 -1.91
N GLY A 67 31.66 16.94 -1.90
CA GLY A 67 32.08 17.92 -0.89
C GLY A 67 31.22 19.19 -0.90
N GLU A 68 30.03 19.11 -0.34
CA GLU A 68 29.17 20.20 0.12
C GLU A 68 28.02 19.54 0.89
N PHE A 69 27.69 20.07 2.07
CA PHE A 69 26.51 19.63 2.82
C PHE A 69 25.31 19.50 1.87
N PRO A 70 24.53 18.39 1.86
CA PRO A 70 23.21 18.49 1.31
C PRO A 70 22.40 19.27 2.36
N GLU A 71 22.54 20.59 2.34
CA GLU A 71 21.30 21.34 2.23
C GLU A 71 20.63 20.72 1.01
N GLU A 72 19.62 19.89 1.23
CA GLU A 72 18.79 19.34 0.16
C GLU A 72 18.00 20.52 -0.45
N ARG A 73 18.73 21.47 -1.04
CA ARG A 73 18.20 22.43 -1.98
C ARG A 73 17.77 21.56 -3.13
N VAL A 74 16.46 21.44 -3.28
CA VAL A 74 15.82 20.89 -4.47
C VAL A 74 16.56 21.45 -5.68
N THR A 75 17.41 20.64 -6.31
CA THR A 75 18.07 21.08 -7.53
C THR A 75 17.03 21.05 -8.65
N PRO A 76 17.09 21.97 -9.62
CA PRO A 76 16.16 21.96 -10.75
C PRO A 76 16.05 20.59 -11.43
N LYS A 77 17.16 19.85 -11.52
CA LYS A 77 17.20 18.48 -12.05
C LYS A 77 16.44 17.44 -11.20
N MET A 78 16.43 17.57 -9.88
CA MET A 78 15.64 16.69 -9.00
C MET A 78 14.14 16.99 -9.13
N PHE A 79 13.78 18.27 -9.24
CA PHE A 79 12.40 18.68 -9.49
C PHE A 79 11.90 18.20 -10.86
N GLU A 80 12.72 18.33 -11.91
CA GLU A 80 12.43 17.82 -13.25
C GLU A 80 12.25 16.30 -13.28
N ARG A 81 13.13 15.54 -12.58
CA ARG A 81 12.98 14.08 -12.46
C ARG A 81 11.70 13.69 -11.73
N SER A 82 11.38 14.39 -10.64
CA SER A 82 10.14 14.15 -9.88
C SER A 82 8.90 14.43 -10.74
N ASN A 83 8.90 15.54 -11.48
CA ASN A 83 7.78 15.88 -12.37
C ASN A 83 7.65 14.89 -13.52
N LEU A 84 8.77 14.45 -14.12
CA LEU A 84 8.76 13.46 -15.18
C LEU A 84 8.22 12.10 -14.69
N GLN A 85 8.55 11.71 -13.46
CA GLN A 85 8.02 10.50 -12.84
C GLN A 85 6.51 10.62 -12.58
N ALA A 86 6.06 11.75 -12.01
CA ALA A 86 4.63 12.02 -11.80
C ALA A 86 3.83 12.03 -13.11
N LEU A 87 4.40 12.55 -14.20
CA LEU A 87 3.78 12.52 -15.53
C LEU A 87 3.60 11.09 -16.04
N LYS A 88 4.62 10.23 -15.92
CA LYS A 88 4.54 8.82 -16.31
C LYS A 88 3.50 8.06 -15.51
N GLU A 89 3.44 8.30 -14.20
CA GLU A 89 2.45 7.68 -13.32
C GLU A 89 1.04 8.12 -13.69
N ASN A 90 0.84 9.42 -14.00
CA ASN A 90 -0.45 9.93 -14.46
C ASN A 90 -0.88 9.33 -15.81
N GLU A 91 0.04 9.13 -16.75
CA GLU A 91 -0.26 8.45 -18.02
C GLU A 91 -0.68 7.01 -17.81
N GLN A 92 0.05 6.26 -16.97
CA GLN A 92 -0.33 4.89 -16.62
C GLN A 92 -1.69 4.81 -15.93
N MET A 93 -1.99 5.76 -15.04
CA MET A 93 -3.29 5.84 -14.38
C MET A 93 -4.42 6.13 -15.37
N LYS A 94 -4.20 7.03 -16.34
CA LYS A 94 -5.18 7.28 -17.42
C LYS A 94 -5.46 6.02 -18.24
N GLU A 95 -4.43 5.27 -18.60
CA GLU A 95 -4.61 4.04 -19.38
C GLU A 95 -5.35 2.96 -18.57
N LYS A 96 -5.05 2.83 -17.28
CA LYS A 96 -5.78 1.93 -16.37
C LYS A 96 -7.24 2.33 -16.24
N ASN A 97 -7.53 3.63 -16.08
CA ASN A 97 -8.90 4.13 -15.97
C ASN A 97 -9.69 3.84 -17.24
N LYS A 98 -9.09 4.07 -18.42
CA LYS A 98 -9.72 3.72 -19.70
C LYS A 98 -10.07 2.23 -19.79
N LYS A 99 -9.14 1.34 -19.41
CA LYS A 99 -9.39 -0.12 -19.40
C LYS A 99 -10.49 -0.52 -18.40
N LEU A 100 -10.63 0.21 -17.29
CA LEU A 100 -11.71 -0.02 -16.33
C LEU A 100 -13.07 0.43 -16.90
N GLU A 101 -13.12 1.56 -17.57
CA GLU A 101 -14.32 2.05 -18.28
C GLU A 101 -14.78 1.03 -19.33
N ASP A 102 -13.90 0.58 -20.22
CA ASP A 102 -14.20 -0.43 -21.25
C ASP A 102 -14.76 -1.73 -20.63
N LYS A 103 -14.24 -2.13 -19.45
CA LYS A 103 -14.71 -3.33 -18.75
C LYS A 103 -16.06 -3.14 -18.08
N VAL A 104 -16.35 -1.94 -17.56
CA VAL A 104 -17.66 -1.60 -17.01
C VAL A 104 -18.72 -1.62 -18.11
N ASP A 105 -18.42 -1.08 -19.28
CA ASP A 105 -19.34 -1.12 -20.42
C ASP A 105 -19.63 -2.57 -20.84
N THR A 106 -18.58 -3.39 -20.95
CA THR A 106 -18.73 -4.82 -21.27
C THR A 106 -19.63 -5.53 -20.26
N LEU A 107 -19.36 -5.39 -18.95
CA LEU A 107 -20.16 -6.00 -17.89
C LEU A 107 -21.60 -5.48 -17.87
N THR A 108 -21.82 -4.22 -18.22
CA THR A 108 -23.16 -3.63 -18.32
C THR A 108 -23.95 -4.31 -19.43
N THR A 109 -23.34 -4.47 -20.62
CA THR A 109 -23.99 -5.16 -21.75
C THR A 109 -24.25 -6.64 -21.47
N GLU A 110 -23.36 -7.33 -20.75
CA GLU A 110 -23.56 -8.73 -20.34
C GLU A 110 -24.71 -8.87 -19.35
N ASN A 111 -24.82 -7.95 -18.38
CA ASN A 111 -25.91 -7.94 -17.42
C ASN A 111 -27.27 -7.69 -18.09
N GLU A 112 -27.34 -6.79 -19.08
CA GLU A 112 -28.56 -6.58 -19.86
C GLU A 112 -28.98 -7.85 -20.61
N LYS A 113 -28.05 -8.54 -21.27
CA LYS A 113 -28.33 -9.82 -21.94
C LYS A 113 -28.82 -10.91 -20.99
N LEU A 114 -28.18 -11.03 -19.82
CA LEU A 114 -28.59 -12.00 -18.80
C LEU A 114 -30.00 -11.70 -18.28
N LYS A 115 -30.35 -10.42 -18.13
CA LYS A 115 -31.69 -10.01 -17.72
C LYS A 115 -32.72 -10.38 -18.77
N ASP A 116 -32.46 -10.11 -20.04
CA ASP A 116 -33.36 -10.48 -21.15
C ASP A 116 -33.56 -12.01 -21.22
N GLN A 117 -32.49 -12.78 -21.03
CA GLN A 117 -32.57 -14.24 -20.97
C GLN A 117 -33.40 -14.72 -19.77
N PHE A 118 -33.22 -14.11 -18.60
CA PHE A 118 -33.98 -14.44 -17.41
C PHE A 118 -35.47 -14.15 -17.58
N ASP A 119 -35.82 -12.99 -18.16
CA ASP A 119 -37.20 -12.61 -18.44
C ASP A 119 -37.86 -13.56 -19.46
N GLY A 120 -37.10 -13.99 -20.48
CA GLY A 120 -37.55 -15.02 -21.43
C GLY A 120 -37.87 -16.36 -20.76
N LEU A 121 -36.95 -16.89 -19.95
CA LEU A 121 -37.15 -18.13 -19.20
C LEU A 121 -38.33 -18.04 -18.23
N MET A 122 -38.51 -16.88 -17.58
CA MET A 122 -39.67 -16.64 -16.71
C MET A 122 -40.99 -16.72 -17.48
N GLY A 123 -41.03 -16.22 -18.72
CA GLY A 123 -42.16 -16.37 -19.63
C GLY A 123 -42.47 -17.84 -19.93
N GLU A 124 -41.46 -18.61 -20.36
CA GLU A 124 -41.61 -20.04 -20.67
C GLU A 124 -42.10 -20.85 -19.45
N VAL A 125 -41.54 -20.58 -18.26
CA VAL A 125 -41.98 -21.24 -17.03
C VAL A 125 -43.44 -20.89 -16.70
N ALA A 126 -43.88 -19.66 -16.93
CA ALA A 126 -45.27 -19.27 -16.73
C ALA A 126 -46.21 -20.01 -17.69
N GLU A 127 -45.83 -20.15 -18.96
CA GLU A 127 -46.60 -20.90 -19.95
C GLU A 127 -46.71 -22.38 -19.60
N LEU A 128 -45.59 -23.02 -19.23
CA LEU A 128 -45.55 -24.42 -18.81
C LEU A 128 -46.44 -24.67 -17.58
N ARG A 129 -46.44 -23.75 -16.61
CA ARG A 129 -47.33 -23.82 -15.44
C ARG A 129 -48.81 -23.74 -15.86
N GLN A 130 -49.16 -22.88 -16.81
CA GLN A 130 -50.53 -22.78 -17.32
C GLN A 130 -50.94 -24.05 -18.08
N MET A 131 -50.06 -24.63 -18.89
CA MET A 131 -50.31 -25.89 -19.59
C MET A 131 -50.55 -27.04 -18.61
N LEU A 132 -49.72 -27.18 -17.58
CA LEU A 132 -49.89 -28.19 -16.53
C LEU A 132 -51.25 -28.06 -15.82
N LEU A 133 -51.66 -26.83 -15.49
CA LEU A 133 -52.97 -26.57 -14.88
C LEU A 133 -54.13 -26.98 -15.81
N ARG A 134 -54.02 -26.70 -17.11
CA ARG A 134 -55.03 -27.12 -18.10
C ARG A 134 -55.09 -28.65 -18.24
N ASN A 135 -53.94 -29.30 -18.34
CA ASN A 135 -53.86 -30.76 -18.44
C ASN A 135 -54.47 -31.45 -17.22
N ASN A 136 -54.14 -30.99 -16.01
CA ASN A 136 -54.71 -31.56 -14.78
C ASN A 136 -56.24 -31.41 -14.72
N ARG A 137 -56.78 -30.25 -15.13
CA ARG A 137 -58.24 -30.06 -15.22
C ARG A 137 -58.89 -30.99 -16.25
N SER A 138 -58.23 -31.16 -17.40
CA SER A 138 -58.70 -32.07 -18.45
C SER A 138 -58.74 -33.52 -17.96
N GLN A 139 -57.72 -33.98 -17.23
CA GLN A 139 -57.67 -35.32 -16.68
C GLN A 139 -58.76 -35.56 -15.63
N ASN A 140 -59.00 -34.59 -14.73
CA ASN A 140 -60.05 -34.72 -13.72
C ASN A 140 -61.45 -34.83 -14.37
N ASN A 141 -61.74 -34.04 -15.41
CA ASN A 141 -63.04 -34.09 -16.08
C ASN A 141 -63.29 -35.41 -16.85
N VAL A 142 -62.23 -36.08 -17.33
CA VAL A 142 -62.34 -37.39 -18.01
C VAL A 142 -62.61 -38.52 -17.01
N MET A 143 -62.00 -38.47 -15.82
CA MET A 143 -62.24 -39.45 -14.76
C MET A 143 -63.68 -39.40 -14.22
N ASP A 144 -64.25 -38.20 -14.10
CA ASP A 144 -65.64 -38.03 -13.63
C ASP A 144 -66.69 -38.45 -14.67
N SER A 145 -66.34 -38.58 -15.96
CA SER A 145 -67.29 -38.96 -17.01
C SER A 145 -67.38 -40.47 -17.27
N ASP A 146 -66.35 -41.24 -16.89
CA ASP A 146 -66.35 -42.71 -16.99
C ASP A 146 -67.05 -43.41 -15.80
N GLU A 147 -67.23 -42.74 -14.65
CA GLU A 147 -67.99 -43.29 -13.50
C GLU A 147 -69.53 -43.10 -13.63
N THR A 148 -70.00 -42.42 -14.67
CA THR A 148 -71.42 -42.23 -14.98
C THR A 148 -71.88 -43.03 -16.20
N GLN A 149 -71.79 -44.35 -16.15
CA GLN A 149 -72.68 -45.22 -16.94
C GLN A 149 -73.30 -46.30 -16.04
N PRO A 150 -74.63 -46.51 -16.10
CA PRO A 150 -75.37 -47.41 -15.21
C PRO A 150 -75.08 -48.90 -15.45
#